data_AF-A0A3B9VXG9-F1
#
_entry.id   AF-A0A3B9VXG9-F1
#
_cell.length_a   1.000
_cell.length_b   1.000
_cell.length_c   1.000
_cell.angle_alpha   90.00
_cell.angle_beta   90.00
_cell.angle_gamma   90.00
#
_symmetry.space_group_name_H-M   'P 1'
#
loop_
_entity.id
_entity.type
_entity.pdbx_description
1 polymer ?
#
loop_
_entity_poly.entity_id
_entity_poly.type
_entity_poly.pdbx_seq_one_letter_code
_entity_poly.pdbx_strand_id
1 'polypeptide(L)'
;FHDILPGSSIAWVHQDAERNYAAIGAGLEGLIGQAAAALLGDGPRTFLLNAAPHARNGVPALAAAEPSPAGQPVQATEADGGYVLDNGIIRAVLDADGLIASLTDYATG
;
A
#
# COMPACT_ATOMS: atom_id res chain seq x y z
N PHE A 1 20.16 -12.42 -14.73
CA PHE A 1 18.97 -12.88 -15.47
C PHE A 1 18.28 -11.68 -16.07
N HIS A 2 18.42 -11.48 -17.39
CA HIS A 2 17.78 -10.36 -18.09
C HIS A 2 16.43 -10.77 -18.72
N ASP A 3 16.08 -12.06 -18.77
CA ASP A 3 14.84 -12.53 -19.39
C ASP A 3 13.71 -12.87 -18.42
N ILE A 4 14.02 -12.92 -17.12
CA ILE A 4 13.03 -13.28 -16.08
C ILE A 4 12.19 -12.04 -15.72
N LEU A 5 12.84 -10.95 -15.29
CA LEU A 5 12.13 -9.74 -14.86
C LEU A 5 11.36 -9.04 -15.99
N PRO A 6 11.88 -8.94 -17.23
CA PRO A 6 11.12 -8.39 -18.35
C PRO A 6 10.05 -9.33 -18.91
N GLY A 7 9.99 -10.59 -18.47
CA GLY A 7 8.97 -11.55 -18.92
C GLY A 7 9.21 -12.15 -20.31
N SER A 8 10.44 -12.12 -20.85
CA SER A 8 10.80 -12.71 -22.16
C SER A 8 11.10 -14.22 -22.08
N SER A 9 10.91 -14.86 -20.93
CA SER A 9 11.13 -16.30 -20.72
C SER A 9 9.91 -17.14 -21.14
N ILE A 10 10.10 -18.45 -21.32
CA ILE A 10 8.99 -19.40 -21.55
C ILE A 10 8.13 -19.56 -20.28
N ALA A 11 6.87 -19.98 -20.46
CA ALA A 11 5.90 -20.12 -19.37
C ALA A 11 6.40 -20.94 -18.16
N TRP A 12 7.13 -22.04 -18.41
CA TRP A 12 7.68 -22.87 -17.33
C TRP A 12 8.71 -22.11 -16.46
N VAL A 13 9.58 -21.30 -17.08
CA VAL A 13 10.56 -20.49 -16.34
C VAL A 13 9.85 -19.41 -15.53
N HIS A 14 8.76 -18.84 -16.04
CA HIS A 14 7.94 -17.87 -15.29
C HIS A 14 7.31 -18.53 -14.05
N GLN A 15 6.68 -19.69 -14.22
CA GLN A 15 6.10 -20.45 -13.11
C GLN A 15 7.14 -20.83 -12.05
N ASP A 16 8.35 -21.18 -12.49
CA ASP A 16 9.47 -21.47 -11.59
C ASP A 16 9.90 -20.23 -10.79
N ALA A 17 10.04 -19.10 -11.48
CA ALA A 17 10.38 -17.83 -10.87
C ALA A 17 9.31 -17.39 -9.86
N GLU A 18 8.02 -17.43 -10.21
CA GLU A 18 6.90 -17.11 -9.32
C GLU A 18 6.92 -17.97 -8.05
N ARG A 19 7.12 -19.29 -8.19
CA ARG A 19 7.19 -20.22 -7.04
C ARG A 19 8.36 -19.87 -6.12
N ASN A 20 9.53 -19.57 -6.68
CA ASN A 20 10.71 -19.22 -5.91
C ASN A 20 10.54 -17.85 -5.22
N TYR A 21 9.98 -16.85 -5.91
CA TYR A 21 9.66 -15.54 -5.32
C TYR A 21 8.66 -15.66 -4.18
N ALA A 22 7.60 -16.46 -4.33
CA ALA A 22 6.63 -16.71 -3.27
C ALA A 22 7.28 -17.39 -2.05
N ALA A 23 8.15 -18.39 -2.27
CA ALA A 23 8.87 -19.06 -1.19
C ALA A 23 9.81 -18.12 -0.43
N ILE A 24 10.54 -17.27 -1.15
CA ILE A 24 11.42 -16.24 -0.55
C ILE A 24 10.58 -15.23 0.22
N GLY A 25 9.48 -14.73 -0.34
CA GLY A 25 8.58 -13.79 0.32
C GLY A 25 8.04 -14.35 1.63
N ALA A 26 7.53 -15.58 1.62
CA ALA A 26 7.04 -16.25 2.83
C ALA A 26 8.14 -16.43 3.88
N GLY A 27 9.36 -16.80 3.47
CA GLY A 27 10.50 -16.94 4.37
C GLY A 27 10.90 -15.62 5.03
N LEU A 28 10.96 -14.53 4.25
CA LEU A 28 11.31 -13.20 4.75
C LEU A 28 10.23 -12.63 5.68
N GLU A 29 8.96 -12.75 5.33
CA GLU A 29 7.85 -12.35 6.21
C GLU A 29 7.88 -13.09 7.55
N GLY A 30 8.17 -14.39 7.53
CA GLY A 30 8.34 -15.17 8.76
C GLY A 30 9.50 -14.67 9.63
N LEU A 31 10.65 -14.37 9.03
CA LEU A 31 11.81 -13.83 9.74
C LEU A 31 11.53 -12.43 10.32
N ILE A 32 10.90 -11.55 9.54
CA ILE A 32 10.52 -10.20 9.98
C ILE A 32 9.53 -10.28 11.13
N GLY A 33 8.50 -11.13 11.03
CA GLY A 33 7.51 -11.34 12.08
C GLY A 33 8.14 -11.83 13.40
N GLN A 34 9.06 -12.80 13.33
CA GLN A 34 9.78 -13.28 14.51
C GLN A 34 10.64 -12.19 15.16
N ALA A 35 11.38 -11.41 14.35
CA ALA A 35 12.19 -10.31 14.86
C ALA A 35 11.34 -9.20 15.48
N ALA A 36 10.20 -8.87 14.86
CA ALA A 36 9.25 -7.87 15.37
C ALA A 36 8.63 -8.32 16.70
N ALA A 37 8.19 -9.57 16.80
CA ALA A 37 7.63 -10.13 18.03
C ALA A 37 8.68 -10.14 19.16
N ALA A 38 9.92 -10.50 18.86
CA ALA A 38 11.01 -10.47 19.84
C ALA A 38 11.33 -9.05 20.33
N LEU A 39 11.17 -8.03 19.49
CA LEU A 39 11.44 -6.63 19.81
C LEU A 39 10.29 -5.94 20.55
N LEU A 40 9.05 -6.16 20.10
CA LEU A 40 7.87 -5.42 20.53
C LEU A 40 7.06 -6.15 21.61
N GLY A 41 7.23 -7.47 21.72
CA GLY A 41 6.44 -8.33 22.58
C GLY A 41 4.99 -8.47 22.12
N ASP A 42 4.21 -9.18 22.92
CA ASP A 42 2.78 -9.40 22.69
C ASP A 42 1.93 -8.29 23.34
N GLY A 43 0.83 -7.93 22.69
CA GLY A 43 -0.13 -6.98 23.27
C GLY A 43 -1.17 -6.48 22.27
N PRO A 44 -2.15 -5.68 22.74
CA PRO A 44 -3.22 -5.16 21.89
C PRO A 44 -2.79 -3.96 21.03
N ARG A 45 -1.58 -3.44 21.23
CA ARG A 45 -1.07 -2.28 20.50
C ARG A 45 -0.62 -2.69 19.12
N THR A 46 -1.05 -1.95 18.10
CA THR A 46 -0.62 -2.16 16.72
C THR A 46 0.52 -1.20 16.40
N PHE A 47 1.65 -1.76 15.99
CA PHE A 47 2.81 -0.99 15.53
C PHE A 47 2.93 -1.04 14.01
N LEU A 48 3.39 0.06 13.43
CA LEU A 48 3.86 0.11 12.06
C LEU A 48 5.40 0.06 12.08
N LEU A 49 5.99 -0.89 11.35
CA LEU A 49 7.43 -1.02 11.13
C LEU A 49 7.81 -0.24 9.87
N ASN A 50 8.30 0.99 10.03
CA ASN A 50 8.60 1.86 8.90
C ASN A 50 10.02 1.61 8.37
N ALA A 51 10.14 0.79 7.33
CA ALA A 51 11.41 0.56 6.64
C ALA A 51 11.77 1.65 5.60
N ALA A 52 10.91 2.67 5.40
CA ALA A 52 11.16 3.73 4.44
C ALA A 52 12.14 4.79 4.99
N PRO A 53 12.87 5.51 4.11
CA PRO A 53 13.78 6.58 4.50
C PRO A 53 13.08 7.91 4.82
N HIS A 54 11.76 7.89 5.00
CA HIS A 54 10.93 9.06 5.35
C HIS A 54 9.79 8.61 6.27
N ALA A 55 9.16 9.57 6.95
CA ALA A 55 8.06 9.26 7.85
C ALA A 55 6.84 8.70 7.09
N ARG A 56 6.14 7.74 7.70
CA ARG A 56 4.90 7.14 7.16
C ARG A 56 3.87 7.02 8.27
N ASN A 57 2.67 7.56 8.04
CA ASN A 57 1.58 7.58 9.03
C ASN A 57 2.05 8.03 10.42
N GLY A 58 2.85 9.10 10.48
CA GLY A 58 3.41 9.62 11.73
C GLY A 58 4.57 8.82 12.33
N VAL A 59 4.92 7.64 11.80
CA VAL A 59 6.10 6.86 12.24
C VAL A 59 7.36 7.40 11.55
N PRO A 60 8.42 7.78 12.29
CA PRO A 60 9.67 8.26 11.70
C PRO A 60 10.33 7.24 10.76
N ALA A 61 11.28 7.70 9.96
CA ALA A 61 12.07 6.83 9.08
C ALA A 61 12.81 5.77 9.90
N LEU A 62 12.84 4.52 9.40
CA LEU A 62 13.57 3.39 10.00
C LEU A 62 13.19 3.11 11.47
N ALA A 63 11.93 3.34 11.83
CA ALA A 63 11.43 3.22 13.21
C ALA A 63 10.19 2.32 13.31
N ALA A 64 9.91 1.85 14.54
CA ALA A 64 8.68 1.17 14.91
C ALA A 64 7.90 2.04 15.91
N ALA A 65 6.66 2.39 15.59
CA ALA A 65 5.79 3.14 16.50
C ALA A 65 4.31 2.87 16.18
N GLU A 66 3.42 3.25 17.10
CA GLU A 66 1.99 3.29 16.82
C GLU A 66 1.73 4.33 15.71
N PRO A 67 1.07 3.95 14.59
CA PRO A 67 0.79 4.89 13.53
C PRO A 67 -0.23 5.94 14.00
N SER A 68 -0.07 7.17 13.50
CA SER A 68 -1.12 8.19 13.65
C SER A 68 -2.40 7.70 12.98
N PRO A 69 -3.57 7.89 13.62
CA PRO A 69 -4.84 7.52 13.02
C PRO A 69 -5.01 8.24 11.68
N ALA A 70 -5.64 7.56 10.72
CA ALA A 70 -6.08 8.20 9.50
C ALA A 70 -6.96 9.41 9.83
N GLY A 71 -6.88 10.44 9.01
CA GLY A 71 -7.70 11.64 9.15
C GLY A 71 -9.17 11.36 8.86
N GLN A 72 -9.81 12.26 8.10
CA GLN A 72 -11.21 12.03 7.74
C GLN A 72 -11.34 10.82 6.80
N PRO A 73 -12.36 9.96 7.01
CA PRO A 73 -12.62 8.86 6.09
C PRO A 73 -13.02 9.43 4.72
N VAL A 74 -12.62 8.72 3.65
CA VAL A 74 -13.03 9.06 2.30
C VAL A 74 -14.56 8.98 2.19
N GLN A 75 -15.17 10.03 1.64
CA GLN A 75 -16.59 10.09 1.32
C GLN A 75 -16.79 9.73 -0.16
N ALA A 76 -17.72 8.83 -0.41
CA ALA A 76 -18.19 8.51 -1.76
C ALA A 76 -19.66 8.94 -1.86
N THR A 77 -19.95 9.89 -2.75
CA THR A 77 -21.30 10.41 -2.97
C THR A 77 -21.71 10.20 -4.41
N GLU A 78 -22.87 9.60 -4.63
CA GLU A 78 -23.43 9.44 -5.99
C GLU A 78 -23.83 10.80 -6.57
N ALA A 79 -23.46 11.05 -7.83
CA ALA A 79 -23.79 12.29 -8.53
C ALA A 79 -23.85 12.05 -10.04
N ASP A 80 -24.93 12.51 -10.69
CA ASP A 80 -25.11 12.46 -12.16
C ASP A 80 -24.85 11.07 -12.80
N GLY A 81 -25.24 10.00 -12.08
CA GLY A 81 -25.03 8.62 -12.52
C GLY A 81 -23.62 8.07 -12.30
N GLY A 82 -22.70 8.89 -11.77
CA GLY A 82 -21.36 8.50 -11.34
C GLY A 82 -21.12 8.78 -9.85
N TYR A 83 -19.87 9.06 -9.48
CA TYR A 83 -19.46 9.22 -8.07
C TYR A 83 -18.49 10.39 -7.87
N VAL A 84 -18.67 11.12 -6.78
CA VAL A 84 -17.65 12.01 -6.22
C VAL A 84 -16.95 11.28 -5.08
N LEU A 85 -15.63 11.14 -5.19
CA LEU A 85 -14.75 10.61 -4.14
C LEU A 85 -13.94 11.76 -3.54
N ASP A 86 -14.10 12.00 -2.25
CA ASP A 86 -13.48 13.12 -1.55
C ASP A 86 -12.87 12.65 -0.23
N ASN A 87 -11.59 12.94 -0.01
CA ASN A 87 -10.88 12.61 1.22
C ASN A 87 -10.36 13.85 1.98
N GLY A 88 -10.81 15.05 1.59
CA GLY A 88 -10.37 16.33 2.14
C GLY A 88 -8.98 16.77 1.68
N ILE A 89 -8.27 15.96 0.89
CA ILE A 89 -6.99 16.30 0.24
C ILE A 89 -7.23 16.48 -1.26
N ILE A 90 -7.90 15.50 -1.87
CA ILE A 90 -8.27 15.51 -3.28
C ILE A 90 -9.77 15.25 -3.45
N ARG A 91 -10.30 15.73 -4.56
CA ARG A 91 -11.64 15.41 -5.06
C ARG A 91 -11.53 14.79 -6.45
N ALA A 92 -12.03 13.57 -6.60
CA ALA A 92 -12.18 12.90 -7.88
C ALA A 92 -13.66 12.79 -8.26
N VAL A 93 -14.00 13.08 -9.51
CA VAL A 93 -15.34 12.88 -10.07
C VAL A 93 -15.25 11.79 -11.12
N LEU A 94 -15.99 10.70 -10.89
CA LEU A 94 -16.21 9.63 -11.84
C LEU A 94 -17.57 9.88 -12.51
N ASP A 95 -17.62 9.79 -13.83
CA ASP A 95 -18.89 9.84 -14.57
C ASP A 95 -19.61 8.48 -14.60
N ALA A 96 -20.74 8.44 -15.29
CA ALA A 96 -21.58 7.24 -15.39
C ALA A 96 -20.93 6.08 -16.18
N ASP A 97 -19.91 6.36 -17.00
CA ASP A 97 -19.14 5.35 -17.73
C ASP A 97 -17.97 4.81 -16.89
N GLY A 98 -17.76 5.37 -15.70
CA GLY A 98 -16.67 5.01 -14.78
C GLY A 98 -15.35 5.70 -15.08
N LEU A 99 -15.34 6.75 -15.91
CA LEU A 99 -14.14 7.53 -16.23
C LEU A 99 -13.92 8.63 -15.20
N ILE A 100 -12.65 8.96 -14.92
CA ILE A 100 -12.30 10.13 -14.11
C ILE A 100 -12.52 11.39 -14.97
N ALA A 101 -13.66 12.05 -14.77
CA ALA A 101 -14.01 13.30 -15.42
C ALA A 101 -13.31 14.51 -14.79
N SER A 102 -12.90 14.42 -13.52
CA SER A 102 -12.13 15.45 -12.83
C SER A 102 -11.30 14.88 -11.69
N LEU A 103 -10.11 15.44 -11.49
CA LEU A 103 -9.25 15.18 -10.34
C LEU A 103 -8.63 16.50 -9.88
N THR A 104 -8.97 16.97 -8.69
CA THR A 104 -8.52 18.25 -8.13
C THR A 104 -7.82 18.02 -6.80
N ASP A 105 -6.66 18.63 -6.61
CA ASP A 105 -6.01 18.74 -5.30
C ASP A 105 -6.44 20.06 -4.63
N TYR A 106 -6.91 20.00 -3.40
CA TYR A 106 -7.38 21.21 -2.71
C TYR A 106 -6.25 22.19 -2.41
N ALA A 107 -5.00 21.73 -2.33
CA ALA A 107 -3.87 22.61 -2.06
C ALA A 107 -3.44 23.41 -3.30
N THR A 108 -3.52 22.83 -4.49
CA THR A 108 -3.03 23.46 -5.74
C THR A 108 -4.13 23.96 -6.67
N GLY A 109 -5.38 23.50 -6.50
CA GLY A 109 -6.43 23.59 -7.51
C GLY A 109 -6.19 22.62 -8.67
#